data_AF-A0A426XDY4-F1
#
_entry.id   AF-A0A426XDY4-F1
#
_cell.length_a   1.000
_cell.length_b   1.000
_cell.length_c   1.000
_cell.angle_alpha   90.00
_cell.angle_beta   90.00
_cell.angle_gamma   90.00
#
_symmetry.space_group_name_H-M   'P 1'
#
loop_
_entity.id
_entity.type
_entity.pdbx_description
1 polymer ?
#
loop_
_entity_poly.entity_id
_entity_poly.type
_entity_poly.pdbx_seq_one_letter_code
_entity_poly.pdbx_strand_id
1 'polypeptide(L)'
;MRYSTKVKDEEGFPSFALINKVRLIHYNPDYLDESVLWSESKDLGDGFRCIRMVNNIRLNFDAFHGDKNHGGVRDGTILVLWEWLKGDNQRWKIVPHCKFLKILLTPFDKL
;
A
#
# COMPACT_ATOMS: atom_id res chain seq x y z
N MET A 1 2.39 -2.74 12.11
CA MET A 1 1.09 -2.49 11.45
C MET A 1 0.00 -3.21 12.22
N ARG A 2 -1.22 -2.67 12.29
CA ARG A 2 -2.37 -3.34 12.91
C ARG A 2 -3.31 -3.82 11.80
N TYR A 3 -3.75 -5.06 11.91
CA TYR A 3 -4.69 -5.67 10.97
C TYR A 3 -6.04 -5.92 11.65
N SER A 4 -7.10 -5.89 10.87
CA SER A 4 -8.43 -6.28 11.30
C SER A 4 -8.50 -7.79 11.53
N THR A 5 -9.19 -8.20 12.60
CA THR A 5 -9.52 -9.60 12.86
C THR A 5 -10.87 -10.01 12.28
N LYS A 6 -11.71 -9.03 11.89
CA LYS A 6 -13.09 -9.24 11.45
C LYS A 6 -13.28 -9.02 9.94
N VAL A 7 -12.65 -7.98 9.41
CA VAL A 7 -12.85 -7.54 8.02
C VAL A 7 -11.69 -8.06 7.18
N LYS A 8 -12.01 -8.89 6.19
CA LYS A 8 -11.08 -9.53 5.26
C LYS A 8 -11.53 -9.24 3.83
N ASP A 9 -10.60 -9.30 2.89
CA ASP A 9 -10.95 -9.24 1.47
C ASP A 9 -11.59 -10.55 0.98
N GLU A 10 -11.99 -10.58 -0.29
CA GLU A 10 -12.63 -11.74 -0.94
C GLU A 10 -11.76 -13.02 -0.89
N GLU A 11 -10.44 -12.89 -0.84
CA GLU A 11 -9.51 -14.02 -0.71
C GLU A 11 -9.19 -14.39 0.76
N GLY A 12 -9.75 -13.66 1.73
CA GLY A 12 -9.59 -13.91 3.16
C GLY A 12 -8.37 -13.22 3.80
N PHE A 13 -7.70 -12.30 3.10
CA PHE A 13 -6.59 -11.53 3.68
C PHE A 13 -7.10 -10.42 4.59
N PRO A 14 -6.48 -10.21 5.76
CA PRO A 14 -6.97 -9.24 6.73
C PRO A 14 -6.78 -7.81 6.23
N SER A 15 -7.77 -6.97 6.51
CA SER A 15 -7.71 -5.56 6.14
C SER A 15 -6.86 -4.71 7.11
N PHE A 16 -6.41 -3.55 6.64
CA PHE A 16 -5.79 -2.48 7.40
C PHE A 16 -6.19 -1.13 6.80
N ALA A 17 -5.99 -0.05 7.55
CA ALA A 17 -6.25 1.30 7.06
C ALA A 17 -4.95 2.00 6.67
N LEU A 18 -4.92 2.60 5.47
CA LEU A 18 -3.88 3.54 5.07
C LEU A 18 -4.37 4.95 5.33
N ILE A 19 -3.64 5.65 6.20
CA ILE A 19 -4.04 6.96 6.68
C ILE A 19 -2.96 7.97 6.28
N ASN A 20 -3.29 8.89 5.39
CA ASN A 20 -2.49 10.07 5.05
C ASN A 20 -3.37 11.32 5.26
N LYS A 21 -2.80 12.43 5.77
CA LYS A 21 -3.46 13.72 6.07
C LYS A 21 -4.98 13.62 6.28
N VAL A 22 -5.39 13.29 7.50
CA VAL A 22 -6.81 13.00 7.81
C VAL A 22 -7.69 14.24 7.74
N ARG A 23 -8.90 14.07 7.21
CA ARG A 23 -10.06 14.88 7.58
C ARG A 23 -10.82 14.13 8.66
N LEU A 24 -11.11 14.79 9.78
CA LEU A 24 -11.91 14.20 10.86
C LEU A 24 -13.38 14.27 10.48
N ILE A 25 -14.04 13.12 10.50
CA ILE A 25 -15.50 13.01 10.47
C ILE A 25 -15.98 12.48 11.82
N HIS A 26 -17.26 12.68 12.13
CA HIS A 26 -17.83 12.05 13.31
C HIS A 26 -17.76 10.53 13.20
N TYR A 27 -17.22 9.89 14.24
CA TYR A 27 -17.22 8.44 14.31
C TYR A 27 -18.65 7.92 14.41
N ASN A 28 -19.00 7.00 13.52
CA ASN A 28 -20.26 6.25 13.56
C ASN A 28 -19.93 4.76 13.72
N PRO A 29 -20.19 4.15 14.89
CA PRO A 29 -19.91 2.74 15.13
C PRO A 29 -20.74 1.78 14.28
N ASP A 30 -21.90 2.22 13.79
CA ASP A 30 -22.82 1.41 12.98
C ASP A 30 -22.49 1.47 11.49
N TYR A 31 -21.49 2.28 11.10
CA TYR A 31 -21.07 2.45 9.72
C TYR A 31 -19.60 2.08 9.54
N LEU A 32 -19.37 1.02 8.77
CA LEU A 32 -18.04 0.64 8.31
C LEU A 32 -17.74 1.35 6.99
N ASP A 33 -16.80 2.29 7.00
CA ASP A 33 -16.27 2.87 5.77
C ASP A 33 -15.22 1.92 5.16
N GLU A 34 -15.65 1.08 4.23
CA GLU A 34 -14.73 0.18 3.52
C GLU A 34 -13.81 0.90 2.54
N SER A 35 -14.10 2.17 2.17
CA SER A 35 -13.29 2.91 1.20
C SER A 35 -11.89 3.26 1.72
N VAL A 36 -11.70 3.23 3.05
CA VAL A 36 -10.42 3.45 3.72
C VAL A 36 -9.71 2.15 4.09
N LEU A 37 -10.30 0.99 3.78
CA LEU A 37 -9.79 -0.32 4.11
C LEU A 37 -9.12 -1.00 2.92
N TRP A 38 -7.94 -1.52 3.18
CA TRP A 38 -7.03 -2.12 2.21
C TRP A 38 -6.59 -3.50 2.69
N SER A 39 -6.17 -4.37 1.79
CA SER A 39 -5.53 -5.64 2.12
C SER A 39 -4.24 -5.81 1.33
N GLU A 40 -3.33 -6.65 1.85
CA GLU A 40 -2.18 -7.13 1.10
C GLU A 40 -2.54 -8.47 0.46
N SER A 41 -2.16 -8.67 -0.81
CA SER A 41 -2.28 -9.98 -1.45
C SER A 41 -1.33 -11.01 -0.85
N LYS A 42 -1.36 -12.24 -1.38
CA LYS A 42 -0.24 -13.18 -1.23
C LYS A 42 1.09 -12.56 -1.68
N ASP A 43 2.18 -13.13 -1.18
CA ASP A 43 3.54 -12.78 -1.57
C ASP A 43 3.76 -13.02 -3.07
N LEU A 44 4.36 -12.06 -3.75
CA LEU A 44 4.70 -12.07 -5.17
C LEU A 44 6.19 -12.36 -5.41
N GLY A 45 6.97 -12.61 -4.35
CA GLY A 45 8.42 -12.73 -4.34
C GLY A 45 9.07 -11.59 -3.54
N ASP A 46 10.15 -11.91 -2.81
CA ASP A 46 10.99 -10.99 -2.03
C ASP A 46 10.25 -10.14 -0.97
N GLY A 47 9.07 -10.60 -0.56
CA GLY A 47 8.23 -9.88 0.39
C GLY A 47 7.40 -8.76 -0.25
N PHE A 48 7.33 -8.69 -1.57
CA PHE A 48 6.43 -7.77 -2.28
C PHE A 48 5.03 -8.35 -2.39
N ARG A 49 4.02 -7.49 -2.23
CA ARG A 49 2.59 -7.83 -2.31
C ARG A 49 1.86 -6.75 -3.10
N CYS A 50 0.68 -7.04 -3.64
CA CYS A 50 -0.25 -5.98 -4.05
C CYS A 50 -0.87 -5.37 -2.79
N ILE A 51 -1.15 -4.06 -2.82
CA ILE A 51 -2.11 -3.44 -1.90
C ILE A 51 -3.38 -3.19 -2.70
N ARG A 52 -4.53 -3.64 -2.20
CA ARG A 52 -5.81 -3.62 -2.93
C ARG A 52 -6.97 -3.23 -2.02
N MET A 53 -8.07 -2.75 -2.59
CA MET A 53 -9.25 -2.41 -1.80
C MET A 53 -9.86 -3.66 -1.20
N VAL A 54 -10.30 -3.58 0.06
CA VAL A 54 -10.90 -4.75 0.73
C VAL A 54 -12.19 -5.21 0.06
N ASN A 55 -12.97 -4.27 -0.47
CA ASN A 55 -14.26 -4.50 -1.10
C ASN A 55 -14.17 -4.70 -2.63
N ASN A 56 -12.99 -4.51 -3.22
CA ASN A 56 -12.78 -4.71 -4.65
C ASN A 56 -11.33 -5.09 -4.95
N ILE A 57 -11.04 -6.38 -4.88
CA ILE A 57 -9.68 -6.91 -5.08
C ILE A 57 -9.21 -6.89 -6.54
N ARG A 58 -10.07 -6.51 -7.49
CA ARG A 58 -9.70 -6.37 -8.91
C ARG A 58 -8.82 -5.15 -9.18
N LEU A 59 -8.84 -4.17 -8.28
CA LEU A 59 -8.07 -2.94 -8.37
C LEU A 59 -6.97 -2.91 -7.32
N ASN A 60 -5.75 -2.59 -7.75
CA ASN A 60 -4.55 -2.53 -6.93
C ASN A 60 -4.00 -1.10 -6.91
N PHE A 61 -3.28 -0.76 -5.85
CA PHE A 61 -2.40 0.41 -5.85
C PHE A 61 -1.39 0.28 -6.98
N ASP A 62 -1.40 1.27 -7.85
CA ASP A 62 -0.54 1.38 -9.01
C ASP A 62 0.19 2.72 -8.96
N ALA A 63 1.51 2.70 -9.07
CA ALA A 63 2.28 3.90 -9.33
C ALA A 63 2.17 4.23 -10.83
N PHE A 64 1.32 5.20 -11.17
CA PHE A 64 0.96 5.50 -12.56
C PHE A 64 2.21 5.89 -13.37
N HIS A 65 2.47 5.16 -14.46
CA HIS A 65 3.70 5.33 -15.25
C HIS A 65 4.99 5.22 -14.40
N GLY A 66 4.92 4.47 -13.30
CA GLY A 66 6.05 4.19 -12.40
C GLY A 66 6.87 2.98 -12.85
N ASP A 67 6.55 2.38 -13.99
CA ASP A 67 7.32 1.29 -14.58
C ASP A 67 8.54 1.80 -15.35
N LYS A 68 9.45 0.88 -15.69
CA LYS A 68 10.73 1.19 -16.32
C LYS A 68 10.58 1.83 -17.70
N ASN A 69 9.51 1.52 -18.44
CA ASN A 69 9.30 2.08 -19.78
C ASN A 69 8.94 3.57 -19.73
N HIS A 70 8.46 4.04 -18.57
CA HIS A 70 8.09 5.43 -18.33
C HIS A 70 9.08 6.17 -17.40
N GLY A 71 10.27 5.61 -17.18
CA GLY A 71 11.33 6.21 -16.37
C GLY A 71 11.26 5.90 -14.87
N GLY A 72 10.39 4.96 -14.46
CA GLY A 72 10.29 4.53 -13.08
C GLY A 72 9.53 5.50 -12.17
N VAL A 73 9.32 5.06 -10.92
CA VAL A 73 8.75 5.87 -9.84
C VAL A 73 9.66 7.06 -9.55
N ARG A 74 9.08 8.25 -9.47
CA ARG A 74 9.76 9.52 -9.21
C ARG A 74 8.88 10.43 -8.33
N ASP A 75 9.47 11.49 -7.81
CA ASP A 75 8.70 12.50 -7.07
C ASP A 75 7.58 13.05 -7.97
N GLY A 76 6.37 13.07 -7.44
CA GLY A 76 5.17 13.43 -8.20
C GLY A 76 4.50 12.27 -8.96
N THR A 77 5.05 11.05 -8.92
CA THR A 77 4.33 9.87 -9.43
C THR A 77 2.99 9.72 -8.68
N ILE A 78 1.91 9.70 -9.46
CA ILE A 78 0.55 9.64 -8.94
C ILE A 78 0.22 8.18 -8.59
N LEU A 79 -0.41 7.97 -7.43
CA LEU A 79 -0.98 6.67 -7.08
C LEU A 79 -2.40 6.58 -7.62
N VAL A 80 -2.69 5.51 -8.37
CA VAL A 80 -4.01 5.23 -8.94
C VAL A 80 -4.46 3.82 -8.55
N LEU A 81 -5.72 3.51 -8.84
CA LEU A 81 -6.27 2.17 -8.76
C LEU A 81 -6.36 1.58 -10.16
N TRP A 82 -5.73 0.42 -10.37
CA TRP A 82 -5.69 -0.21 -11.69
C TRP A 82 -5.78 -1.73 -11.61
N GLU A 83 -6.21 -2.35 -12.72
CA GLU A 83 -6.24 -3.80 -12.86
C GLU A 83 -4.85 -4.40 -12.71
N TRP A 84 -4.76 -5.63 -12.20
CA TRP A 84 -3.50 -6.33 -12.03
C TRP A 84 -2.88 -6.69 -13.38
N LEU A 85 -1.83 -5.97 -13.78
CA LEU A 85 -1.07 -6.19 -15.01
C LEU A 85 0.28 -6.88 -14.75
N LYS A 86 0.53 -7.33 -13.51
CA LYS A 86 1.81 -7.93 -13.08
C LYS A 86 3.01 -7.00 -13.26
N GLY A 87 2.78 -5.70 -13.24
CA GLY A 87 3.82 -4.68 -13.38
C GLY A 87 4.60 -4.47 -12.09
N ASP A 88 5.89 -4.11 -12.22
CA ASP A 88 6.73 -3.74 -11.07
C ASP A 88 6.15 -2.55 -10.28
N ASN A 89 5.44 -1.64 -10.97
CA ASN A 89 4.76 -0.47 -10.42
C ASN A 89 3.52 -0.78 -9.56
N GLN A 90 3.14 -2.06 -9.46
CA GLN A 90 2.01 -2.55 -8.68
C GLN A 90 2.46 -3.41 -7.48
N ARG A 91 3.78 -3.54 -7.27
CA ARG A 91 4.40 -4.35 -6.22
C ARG A 91 4.86 -3.45 -5.09
N TRP A 92 4.31 -3.67 -3.89
CA TRP A 92 4.56 -2.83 -2.71
C TRP A 92 5.13 -3.65 -1.56
N LYS A 93 5.87 -2.96 -0.67
CA LYS A 93 6.36 -3.52 0.58
C LYS A 93 6.18 -2.50 1.69
N ILE A 94 5.44 -2.87 2.73
CA ILE A 94 5.25 -2.02 3.90
C ILE A 94 6.39 -2.27 4.87
N VAL A 95 7.29 -1.30 5.01
CA VAL A 95 8.46 -1.39 5.88
C VAL A 95 8.33 -0.45 7.09
N PRO A 96 8.85 -0.83 8.28
CA PRO A 96 8.88 0.06 9.43
C PRO A 96 9.63 1.35 9.13
N HIS A 97 8.99 2.50 9.36
CA HIS A 97 9.68 3.78 9.28
C HIS A 97 10.37 4.07 10.61
N CYS A 98 11.69 3.89 10.68
CA CYS A 98 12.49 4.27 11.85
C CYS A 98 13.54 5.31 11.43
N LYS A 99 13.51 6.50 12.07
CA LYS A 99 14.48 7.57 11.82
C LYS A 99 15.92 7.14 12.15
N PHE A 100 16.10 6.24 13.11
CA PHE A 100 17.42 5.73 13.50
C PHE A 100 17.98 4.68 12.52
N LEU A 101 17.13 3.87 11.87
CA LEU A 101 17.60 2.95 10.81
C LEU A 101 18.13 3.68 9.58
N LYS A 102 17.63 4.89 9.29
CA LYS A 102 18.14 5.69 8.17
C LYS A 102 19.61 6.04 8.33
N ILE A 103 20.08 6.31 9.56
CA ILE A 103 21.48 6.64 9.84
C ILE A 103 22.39 5.41 9.69
N LEU A 104 21.90 4.23 10.05
CA LEU A 104 22.65 2.98 9.95
C LEU A 104 22.72 2.41 8.53
N LEU A 105 21.84 2.85 7.62
CA LEU A 105 21.76 2.38 6.24
C LEU A 105 22.21 3.44 5.21
N THR A 106 22.54 4.66 5.64
CA THR A 106 23.24 5.64 4.80
C THR A 106 24.70 5.22 4.64
N PRO A 107 25.21 5.02 3.40
CA PRO A 107 26.64 4.82 3.18
C PRO A 107 27.44 5.96 3.79
N PHE A 108 28.56 5.63 4.45
CA PHE A 108 29.45 6.60 5.10
C PHE A 108 30.04 7.65 4.13
N ASP A 109 29.94 7.46 2.82
CA ASP A 109 30.55 8.31 1.80
C ASP A 109 29.77 9.61 1.49
N LYS A 110 28.78 9.99 2.31
CA LYS A 110 27.99 11.23 2.14
C LYS A 110 27.96 12.14 3.39
N LEU A 111 28.96 12.03 4.26
CA LEU A 111 29.24 12.98 5.34
C LEU A 111 30.56 13.70 5.09
#